data_AF-A0A1E1F1T2-F1
#
_entry.id   AF-A0A1E1F1T2-F1
#
_cell.length_a   1.000
_cell.length_b   1.000
_cell.length_c   1.000
_cell.angle_alpha   90.00
_cell.angle_beta   90.00
_cell.angle_gamma   90.00
#
_symmetry.space_group_name_H-M   'P 1'
#
loop_
_entity.id
_entity.type
_entity.pdbx_description
1 polymer ?
#
loop_
_entity_poly.entity_id
_entity_poly.type
_entity_poly.pdbx_seq_one_letter_code
_entity_poly.pdbx_strand_id
1 'polypeptide(L)'
;MDSRDLNKASDIEGYFQNLPNDLQPQKAKSGIPRPFKDIDIKKRPAATAASKTSTKQKTKSSPKPRLTLAPRRHPFNAPTSTKGEALLREAGGLDANRFTVSAAFVLRSFVELAINDYMEANKMPKSETNGRGTPVELDLTQKADRVLKHIVAADSSKNADLRGFRNNILTKTSPTSIQSLNGFVHNKFQIPTADALRAGWDCSVPIFIAAYGSA
;
A
#
# COMPACT_ATOMS: atom_id res chain seq x y z
N MET A 1 14.95 -14.22 -37.00
CA MET A 1 14.01 -13.08 -36.94
C MET A 1 14.83 -11.87 -36.58
N ASP A 2 15.28 -11.14 -37.60
CA ASP A 2 15.97 -9.87 -37.40
C ASP A 2 14.91 -8.75 -37.28
N SER A 3 15.19 -7.69 -36.53
CA SER A 3 14.27 -6.57 -36.31
C SER A 3 13.86 -5.88 -37.63
N ARG A 4 14.67 -6.05 -38.67
CA ARG A 4 14.43 -5.58 -40.04
C ARG A 4 13.36 -6.37 -40.80
N ASP A 5 13.11 -7.63 -40.43
CA ASP A 5 12.04 -8.44 -41.04
C ASP A 5 10.65 -8.05 -40.52
N LEU A 6 10.59 -7.47 -39.31
CA LEU A 6 9.36 -7.12 -38.60
C LEU A 6 8.89 -5.66 -38.81
N ASN A 7 9.76 -4.79 -39.34
CA ASN A 7 9.45 -3.38 -39.56
C ASN A 7 9.73 -3.02 -41.02
N LYS A 8 8.85 -3.43 -41.93
CA LYS A 8 8.98 -3.04 -43.34
C LYS A 8 8.53 -1.60 -43.50
N ALA A 9 9.15 -0.88 -44.43
CA ALA A 9 8.75 0.49 -44.77
C ALA A 9 7.26 0.60 -45.13
N SER A 10 6.70 -0.44 -45.74
CA SER A 10 5.27 -0.57 -46.04
C SER A 10 4.38 -0.55 -44.78
N ASP A 11 4.83 -1.17 -43.69
CA ASP A 11 4.06 -1.27 -42.44
C ASP A 11 4.04 0.08 -41.72
N ILE A 12 5.13 0.83 -41.84
CA ILE A 12 5.27 2.19 -41.32
C ILE A 12 4.32 3.14 -42.08
N GLU A 13 4.27 3.05 -43.41
CA GLU A 13 3.35 3.86 -44.21
C GLU A 13 1.88 3.54 -43.89
N GLY A 14 1.52 2.27 -43.74
CA GLY A 14 0.18 1.85 -43.34
C GLY A 14 -0.21 2.38 -41.95
N TYR A 15 0.73 2.41 -41.01
CA TYR A 15 0.53 3.01 -39.69
C TYR A 15 0.18 4.50 -39.78
N PHE A 16 0.92 5.27 -40.60
CA PHE A 16 0.65 6.71 -40.75
C PHE A 16 -0.66 7.03 -41.47
N GLN A 17 -1.11 6.16 -42.39
CA GLN A 17 -2.41 6.32 -43.06
C GLN A 17 -3.59 6.03 -42.12
N ASN A 18 -3.41 5.12 -41.16
CA ASN A 18 -4.46 4.74 -40.21
C ASN A 18 -4.52 5.63 -38.96
N LEU A 19 -3.67 6.65 -38.85
CA LEU A 19 -3.76 7.61 -37.75
C LEU A 19 -5.03 8.48 -37.88
N PRO A 20 -5.70 8.79 -36.75
CA PRO A 20 -6.74 9.82 -36.72
C PRO A 20 -6.25 11.12 -37.36
N ASN A 21 -7.13 11.83 -38.07
CA ASN A 21 -6.77 13.05 -38.83
C ASN A 21 -6.00 14.10 -38.01
N ASP A 22 -6.22 14.17 -36.70
CA ASP A 22 -5.54 15.10 -35.78
C ASP A 22 -4.07 14.72 -35.50
N LEU A 23 -3.70 13.46 -35.75
CA LEU A 23 -2.35 12.90 -35.54
C LEU A 23 -1.63 12.63 -36.87
N GLN A 24 -2.28 12.86 -38.00
CA GLN A 24 -1.64 12.74 -39.30
C GLN A 24 -0.60 13.87 -39.48
N PRO A 25 0.58 13.57 -40.05
CA PRO A 25 1.59 14.58 -40.30
C PRO A 25 1.02 15.65 -41.24
N GLN A 26 0.99 16.90 -40.75
CA GLN A 26 0.49 18.01 -41.55
C GLN A 26 1.39 18.19 -42.78
N LYS A 27 0.82 18.03 -43.98
CA LYS A 27 1.50 18.22 -45.28
C LYS A 27 1.92 19.67 -45.56
N ALA A 28 1.77 20.58 -44.58
CA ALA A 28 2.16 21.97 -44.73
C ALA A 28 3.68 22.10 -44.61
N LYS A 29 4.29 22.72 -45.63
CA LYS A 29 5.71 23.08 -45.80
C LYS A 29 6.54 22.94 -44.52
N SER A 30 7.33 21.86 -44.44
CA SER A 30 8.39 21.77 -43.44
C SER A 30 9.29 23.00 -43.61
N GLY A 31 9.38 23.83 -42.57
CA GLY A 31 10.32 24.94 -42.58
C GLY A 31 11.73 24.43 -42.87
N ILE A 32 12.53 25.26 -43.56
CA ILE A 32 13.93 24.98 -43.86
C ILE A 32 14.62 24.53 -42.55
N PRO A 33 15.27 23.35 -42.50
CA PRO A 33 15.96 22.87 -41.30
C PRO A 33 17.02 23.89 -40.89
N ARG A 34 16.96 24.37 -39.64
CA ARG A 34 17.97 25.29 -39.09
C ARG A 34 18.81 24.60 -38.03
N PRO A 35 20.13 24.87 -37.97
CA PRO A 35 20.99 24.39 -36.91
C PRO A 35 20.48 24.78 -35.53
N PHE A 36 20.62 23.88 -34.54
CA PHE A 36 20.13 24.09 -33.18
C PHE A 36 20.68 25.35 -32.50
N LYS A 37 21.86 25.81 -32.92
CA LYS A 37 22.53 27.02 -32.41
C LYS A 37 21.81 28.31 -32.81
N ASP A 38 21.02 28.28 -33.88
CA ASP A 38 20.29 29.44 -34.41
C ASP A 38 18.85 29.51 -33.89
N ILE A 39 18.49 28.61 -32.96
CA ILE A 39 17.17 28.61 -32.30
C ILE A 39 17.24 29.54 -31.10
N ASP A 40 16.78 30.78 -31.27
CA ASP A 40 16.58 31.69 -30.15
C ASP A 40 15.29 31.33 -29.41
N ILE A 41 15.40 30.72 -28.23
CA ILE A 41 14.27 30.31 -27.38
C ILE A 41 13.60 31.53 -26.73
N LYS A 42 14.17 32.74 -26.86
CA LYS A 42 13.58 33.94 -26.28
C LYS A 42 12.49 34.51 -27.19
N LYS A 43 11.26 34.41 -26.67
CA LYS A 43 10.04 35.07 -27.15
C LYS A 43 9.45 34.49 -28.43
N ARG A 44 8.64 33.45 -28.25
CA ARG A 44 7.52 33.14 -29.14
C ARG A 44 6.72 34.45 -29.38
N PRO A 45 6.55 34.94 -30.62
CA PRO A 45 5.59 35.99 -30.88
C PRO A 45 4.23 35.45 -30.47
N ALA A 46 3.55 36.15 -29.56
CA ALA A 46 2.18 35.82 -29.20
C ALA A 46 1.35 35.96 -30.49
N ALA A 47 1.01 34.83 -31.11
CA ALA A 47 -0.12 34.79 -32.00
C ALA A 47 -1.30 35.32 -31.18
N THR A 48 -1.98 36.34 -31.70
CA THR A 48 -3.26 36.86 -31.22
C THR A 48 -4.30 35.74 -31.32
N ALA A 49 -4.22 34.79 -30.40
CA ALA A 49 -5.24 33.79 -30.20
C ALA A 49 -6.41 34.50 -29.53
N ALA A 50 -7.53 34.55 -30.24
CA ALA A 50 -8.83 34.93 -29.70
C ALA A 50 -9.01 34.34 -28.30
N SER A 51 -9.37 35.20 -27.34
CA SER A 51 -9.66 34.85 -25.95
C SER A 51 -10.80 33.82 -25.88
N LYS A 52 -10.46 32.55 -26.06
CA LYS A 52 -11.22 31.46 -25.45
C LYS A 52 -10.74 31.39 -24.02
N THR A 53 -11.58 31.84 -23.11
CA THR A 53 -11.47 31.66 -21.66
C THR A 53 -11.49 30.16 -21.35
N SER A 54 -10.36 29.48 -21.58
CA SER A 54 -10.13 28.17 -20.99
C SER A 54 -9.91 28.43 -19.50
N THR A 55 -10.96 28.28 -18.72
CA THR A 55 -10.87 28.13 -17.27
C THR A 55 -9.84 27.04 -17.01
N LYS A 56 -8.65 27.42 -16.52
CA LYS A 56 -7.65 26.45 -16.04
C LYS A 56 -8.35 25.62 -14.98
N GLN A 57 -8.74 24.40 -15.32
CA GLN A 57 -9.20 23.42 -14.35
C GLN A 57 -8.09 23.27 -13.33
N LYS A 58 -8.34 23.74 -12.10
CA LYS A 58 -7.44 23.50 -10.97
C LYS A 58 -7.38 21.99 -10.80
N THR A 59 -6.27 21.38 -11.17
CA THR A 59 -5.96 19.99 -10.81
C THR A 59 -6.00 19.92 -9.29
N LYS A 60 -6.90 19.10 -8.74
CA LYS A 60 -6.99 18.89 -7.29
C LYS A 60 -5.61 18.47 -6.79
N SER A 61 -5.09 19.17 -5.78
CA SER A 61 -3.83 18.78 -5.11
C SER A 61 -3.93 17.32 -4.67
N SER A 62 -2.86 16.55 -4.86
CA SER A 62 -2.78 15.19 -4.33
C SER A 62 -3.03 15.19 -2.82
N PRO A 63 -3.74 14.18 -2.28
CA PRO A 63 -3.96 14.06 -0.85
C PRO A 63 -2.64 14.08 -0.10
N LYS A 64 -2.59 14.87 0.99
CA LYS A 64 -1.39 14.93 1.85
C LYS A 64 -1.17 13.55 2.50
N PRO A 65 0.07 13.05 2.58
CA PRO A 65 0.35 11.77 3.23
C PRO A 65 -0.11 11.77 4.69
N ARG A 66 -0.60 10.61 5.14
CA ARG A 66 -1.06 10.39 6.52
C ARG A 66 0.10 10.60 7.49
N LEU A 67 -0.10 11.41 8.52
CA LEU A 67 0.90 11.60 9.59
C LEU A 67 0.79 10.52 10.67
N THR A 68 -0.43 10.10 10.98
CA THR A 68 -0.73 9.17 12.06
C THR A 68 -0.45 7.71 11.70
N LEU A 69 -0.34 6.83 12.70
CA LEU A 69 -0.20 5.39 12.48
C LEU A 69 -1.43 4.84 11.74
N ALA A 70 -2.61 5.09 12.30
CA ALA A 70 -3.89 4.65 11.74
C ALA A 70 -4.65 5.83 11.09
N PRO A 71 -5.43 5.59 10.01
CA PRO A 71 -6.23 6.62 9.38
C PRO A 71 -7.37 7.07 10.29
N ARG A 72 -7.91 8.28 10.13
CA ARG A 72 -9.04 8.74 10.96
C ARG A 72 -10.34 7.96 10.71
N ARG A 73 -10.47 7.35 9.54
CA ARG A 73 -11.60 6.49 9.16
C ARG A 73 -11.04 5.10 8.89
N HIS A 74 -11.63 4.09 9.52
CA HIS A 74 -11.24 2.70 9.38
C HIS A 74 -12.35 1.93 8.65
N PRO A 75 -12.01 0.94 7.83
CA PRO A 75 -12.99 0.09 7.14
C PRO A 75 -13.52 -1.06 8.01
N PHE A 76 -13.21 -1.07 9.31
CA PHE A 76 -13.61 -2.11 10.26
C PHE A 76 -14.27 -1.47 11.49
N ASN A 77 -15.16 -2.22 12.15
CA ASN A 77 -15.83 -1.75 13.36
C ASN A 77 -14.85 -1.62 14.54
N ALA A 78 -15.18 -0.78 15.51
CA ALA A 78 -14.37 -0.65 16.71
C ALA A 78 -14.29 -1.98 17.48
N PRO A 79 -13.13 -2.33 18.05
CA PRO A 79 -13.00 -3.49 18.94
C PRO A 79 -13.97 -3.40 20.12
N THR A 80 -14.50 -4.54 20.55
CA THR A 80 -15.43 -4.61 21.70
C THR A 80 -14.75 -4.45 23.05
N SER A 81 -13.45 -4.76 23.14
CA SER A 81 -12.69 -4.63 24.37
C SER A 81 -12.26 -3.19 24.63
N THR A 82 -12.33 -2.76 25.90
CA THR A 82 -11.87 -1.42 26.32
C THR A 82 -10.40 -1.16 25.95
N LYS A 83 -9.57 -2.20 26.04
CA LYS A 83 -8.16 -2.14 25.62
C LYS A 83 -8.04 -1.92 24.11
N GLY A 84 -8.83 -2.61 23.30
CA GLY A 84 -8.83 -2.45 21.84
C GLY A 84 -9.29 -1.07 21.40
N GLU A 85 -10.34 -0.53 22.03
CA GLU A 85 -10.80 0.83 21.75
C GLU A 85 -9.74 1.88 22.10
N ALA A 86 -9.08 1.74 23.26
CA ALA A 86 -8.00 2.62 23.67
C ALA A 86 -6.82 2.57 22.68
N LEU A 87 -6.38 1.37 22.29
CA LEU A 87 -5.30 1.19 21.30
C LEU A 87 -5.66 1.78 19.94
N LEU A 88 -6.91 1.63 19.48
CA LEU A 88 -7.37 2.20 18.21
C LEU A 88 -7.35 3.74 18.27
N ARG A 89 -7.85 4.32 19.37
CA ARG A 89 -7.83 5.77 19.59
C ARG A 89 -6.40 6.31 19.63
N GLU A 90 -5.50 5.62 20.32
CA GLU A 90 -4.07 5.96 20.36
C GLU A 90 -3.45 5.88 18.96
N ALA A 91 -3.69 4.80 18.21
CA ALA A 91 -3.19 4.64 16.85
C ALA A 91 -3.67 5.75 15.90
N GLY A 92 -4.90 6.25 16.09
CA GLY A 92 -5.46 7.36 15.32
C GLY A 92 -4.91 8.73 15.70
N GLY A 93 -4.41 8.91 16.92
CA GLY A 93 -3.83 10.18 17.41
C GLY A 93 -2.31 10.26 17.32
N LEU A 94 -1.63 9.12 17.21
CA LEU A 94 -0.18 9.04 17.30
C LEU A 94 0.50 9.43 15.98
N ASP A 95 1.26 10.53 15.98
CA ASP A 95 2.10 10.94 14.85
C ASP A 95 3.28 9.96 14.69
N ALA A 96 3.24 9.15 13.65
CA ALA A 96 4.22 8.10 13.40
C ALA A 96 5.60 8.67 13.04
N ASN A 97 5.72 9.94 12.65
CA ASN A 97 7.04 10.56 12.40
C ASN A 97 7.73 10.98 13.70
N ARG A 98 6.96 11.41 14.70
CA ARG A 98 7.48 11.89 15.99
C ARG A 98 7.65 10.77 17.00
N PHE A 99 6.74 9.80 16.99
CA PHE A 99 6.66 8.73 17.97
C PHE A 99 6.75 7.35 17.28
N THR A 100 7.80 7.14 16.48
CA THR A 100 8.01 5.91 15.69
C THR A 100 8.04 4.65 16.57
N VAL A 101 8.77 4.70 17.69
CA VAL A 101 8.90 3.57 18.63
C VAL A 101 7.55 3.26 19.27
N SER A 102 6.87 4.27 19.83
CA SER A 102 5.53 4.09 20.41
C SER A 102 4.53 3.57 19.38
N ALA A 103 4.63 4.01 18.11
CA ALA A 103 3.76 3.54 17.04
C ALA A 103 3.99 2.06 16.72
N ALA A 104 5.22 1.56 16.82
CA ALA A 104 5.50 0.14 16.69
C ALA A 104 4.90 -0.68 17.84
N PHE A 105 4.95 -0.18 19.07
CA PHE A 105 4.31 -0.83 20.22
C PHE A 105 2.79 -0.93 20.06
N VAL A 106 2.15 0.17 19.66
CA VAL A 106 0.70 0.21 19.43
C VAL A 106 0.33 -0.73 18.29
N LEU A 107 1.06 -0.69 17.16
CA LEU A 107 0.82 -1.59 16.03
C LEU A 107 0.92 -3.06 16.45
N ARG A 108 2.00 -3.44 17.15
CA ARG A 108 2.20 -4.81 17.63
C ARG A 108 1.05 -5.26 18.54
N SER A 109 0.73 -4.44 19.53
CA SER A 109 -0.31 -4.74 20.51
C SER A 109 -1.69 -4.88 19.87
N PHE A 110 -1.99 -4.04 18.88
CA PHE A 110 -3.26 -4.07 18.18
C PHE A 110 -3.39 -5.28 17.25
N VAL A 111 -2.31 -5.64 16.52
CA VAL A 111 -2.26 -6.86 15.71
C VAL A 111 -2.45 -8.11 16.58
N GLU A 112 -1.75 -8.18 17.72
CA GLU A 112 -1.90 -9.27 18.68
C GLU A 112 -3.32 -9.39 19.22
N LEU A 113 -3.93 -8.27 19.61
CA LEU A 113 -5.30 -8.24 20.09
C LEU A 113 -6.29 -8.73 19.02
N ALA A 114 -6.19 -8.23 17.79
CA ALA A 114 -7.08 -8.62 16.71
C ALA A 114 -6.98 -10.12 16.37
N ILE A 115 -5.78 -10.69 16.40
CA ILE A 115 -5.58 -12.14 16.20
C ILE A 115 -6.22 -12.93 17.34
N ASN A 116 -6.00 -12.51 18.60
CA ASN A 116 -6.56 -13.20 19.76
C ASN A 116 -8.09 -13.12 19.78
N ASP A 117 -8.67 -11.96 19.50
CA ASP A 117 -10.12 -11.75 19.42
C ASP A 117 -10.74 -12.62 18.31
N TYR A 118 -10.11 -12.67 17.13
CA TYR A 118 -10.57 -13.55 16.05
C TYR A 118 -10.51 -15.02 16.43
N MET A 119 -9.40 -15.47 17.05
CA MET A 119 -9.27 -16.85 17.50
C MET A 119 -10.33 -17.21 18.54
N GLU A 120 -10.65 -16.29 19.45
CA GLU A 120 -11.67 -16.48 20.48
C GLU A 120 -13.07 -16.56 19.90
N ALA A 121 -13.43 -15.64 19.00
CA ALA A 121 -14.70 -15.65 18.29
C ALA A 121 -14.93 -16.95 17.49
N ASN A 122 -13.86 -17.52 16.94
CA ASN A 122 -13.90 -18.76 16.15
C ASN A 122 -13.56 -20.02 16.97
N LYS A 123 -13.41 -19.92 18.31
CA LYS A 123 -13.08 -21.03 19.22
C LYS A 123 -11.83 -21.83 18.80
N MET A 124 -10.83 -21.14 18.26
CA MET A 124 -9.59 -21.76 17.79
C MET A 124 -8.65 -22.07 18.97
N PRO A 125 -7.96 -23.22 18.97
CA PRO A 125 -7.01 -23.55 20.02
C PRO A 125 -5.81 -22.58 19.99
N LYS A 126 -5.50 -21.98 21.15
CA LYS A 126 -4.36 -21.07 21.36
C LYS A 126 -3.08 -21.82 21.79
N SER A 127 -3.19 -23.13 22.03
CA SER A 127 -2.11 -23.98 22.53
C SER A 127 -2.01 -25.26 21.69
N GLU A 128 -0.80 -25.78 21.54
CA GLU A 128 -0.54 -27.08 20.91
C GLU A 128 0.18 -28.01 21.89
N THR A 129 -0.09 -29.31 21.77
CA THR A 129 0.61 -30.33 22.55
C THR A 129 1.99 -30.55 21.92
N ASN A 130 3.05 -30.26 22.66
CA ASN A 130 4.41 -30.57 22.21
C ASN A 130 4.63 -32.09 22.16
N GLY A 131 5.70 -32.53 21.50
CA GLY A 131 6.08 -33.95 21.43
C GLY A 131 6.33 -34.65 22.78
N ARG A 132 6.28 -33.90 23.90
CA ARG A 132 6.34 -34.42 25.29
C ARG A 132 4.96 -34.50 25.99
N GLY A 133 3.87 -34.25 25.27
CA GLY A 133 2.52 -34.27 25.85
C GLY A 133 2.13 -33.03 26.65
N THR A 134 3.01 -32.03 26.77
CA THR A 134 2.72 -30.79 27.51
C THR A 134 2.05 -29.76 26.60
N PRO A 135 0.95 -29.10 27.03
CA PRO A 135 0.35 -28.00 26.29
C PRO A 135 1.29 -26.80 26.32
N VAL A 136 1.67 -26.29 25.16
CA VAL A 136 2.47 -25.09 25.00
C VAL A 136 1.69 -24.06 24.22
N GLU A 137 1.70 -22.83 24.72
CA GLU A 137 1.03 -21.71 24.06
C GLU A 137 1.72 -21.37 22.74
N LEU A 138 0.91 -21.12 21.71
CA LEU A 138 1.41 -20.75 20.40
C LEU A 138 2.03 -19.35 20.43
N ASP A 139 3.17 -19.19 19.75
CA ASP A 139 3.73 -17.87 19.47
C ASP A 139 2.77 -17.05 18.60
N LEU A 140 2.85 -15.73 18.69
CA LEU A 140 2.04 -14.81 17.90
C LEU A 140 2.15 -15.07 16.39
N THR A 141 3.34 -15.46 15.90
CA THR A 141 3.54 -15.82 14.50
C THR A 141 2.72 -17.06 14.12
N GLN A 142 2.69 -18.07 14.99
CA GLN A 142 1.94 -19.30 14.76
C GLN A 142 0.42 -19.05 14.84
N LYS A 143 -0.02 -18.25 15.81
CA LYS A 143 -1.42 -17.80 15.93
C LYS A 143 -1.87 -17.07 14.65
N ALA A 144 -1.07 -16.12 14.19
CA ALA A 144 -1.33 -15.35 12.98
C ALA A 144 -1.41 -16.23 11.71
N ASP A 145 -0.50 -17.19 11.54
CA ASP A 145 -0.53 -18.14 10.42
C ASP A 145 -1.77 -19.04 10.46
N ARG A 146 -2.18 -19.48 11.67
CA ARG A 146 -3.39 -20.29 11.83
C ARG A 146 -4.65 -19.51 11.49
N VAL A 147 -4.76 -18.26 11.95
CA VAL A 147 -5.86 -17.35 11.61
C VAL A 147 -5.92 -17.13 10.10
N LEU A 148 -4.78 -16.88 9.47
CA LEU A 148 -4.70 -16.69 8.02
C LEU A 148 -5.23 -17.90 7.26
N LYS A 149 -4.80 -19.11 7.63
CA LYS A 149 -5.27 -20.37 7.04
C LYS A 149 -6.77 -20.56 7.25
N HIS A 150 -7.28 -20.23 8.44
CA HIS A 150 -8.70 -20.33 8.73
C HIS A 150 -9.53 -19.38 7.85
N ILE A 151 -9.11 -18.12 7.69
CA ILE A 151 -9.82 -17.14 6.85
C ILE A 151 -9.85 -17.62 5.39
N VAL A 152 -8.71 -18.08 4.86
CA VAL A 152 -8.62 -18.56 3.47
C VAL A 152 -9.39 -19.86 3.25
N ALA A 153 -9.44 -20.74 4.25
CA ALA A 153 -10.23 -21.97 4.18
C ALA A 153 -11.74 -21.68 4.21
N ALA A 154 -12.17 -20.66 4.96
CA ALA A 154 -13.57 -20.22 4.98
C ALA A 154 -13.96 -19.48 3.69
N ASP A 155 -13.06 -18.66 3.14
CA ASP A 155 -13.28 -17.91 1.90
C ASP A 155 -11.96 -17.71 1.14
N SER A 156 -11.79 -18.50 0.08
CA SER A 156 -10.58 -18.47 -0.75
C SER A 156 -10.38 -17.15 -1.51
N SER A 157 -11.44 -16.36 -1.73
CA SER A 157 -11.36 -15.08 -2.44
C SER A 157 -10.51 -14.06 -1.67
N LYS A 158 -10.51 -14.15 -0.32
CA LYS A 158 -9.76 -13.27 0.58
C LYS A 158 -8.25 -13.50 0.58
N ASN A 159 -7.76 -14.56 -0.08
CA ASN A 159 -6.33 -14.87 -0.11
C ASN A 159 -5.51 -13.75 -0.79
N ALA A 160 -6.10 -13.06 -1.77
CA ALA A 160 -5.46 -11.92 -2.43
C ALA A 160 -5.27 -10.74 -1.47
N ASP A 161 -6.31 -10.39 -0.71
CA ASP A 161 -6.29 -9.27 0.24
C ASP A 161 -5.30 -9.53 1.39
N LEU A 162 -5.21 -10.78 1.83
CA LEU A 162 -4.33 -11.20 2.91
C LEU A 162 -2.86 -11.35 2.49
N ARG A 163 -2.54 -11.23 1.19
CA ARG A 163 -1.17 -11.33 0.68
C ARG A 163 -0.26 -10.28 1.30
N GLY A 164 -0.76 -9.05 1.48
CA GLY A 164 -0.03 -7.97 2.13
C GLY A 164 0.37 -8.33 3.56
N PHE A 165 -0.57 -8.86 4.34
CA PHE A 165 -0.33 -9.34 5.70
C PHE A 165 0.70 -10.48 5.75
N ARG A 166 0.55 -11.48 4.88
CA ARG A 166 1.48 -12.63 4.79
C ARG A 166 2.91 -12.17 4.50
N ASN A 167 3.07 -11.27 3.55
CA ASN A 167 4.39 -10.84 3.09
C ASN A 167 5.05 -9.82 4.02
N ASN A 168 4.27 -8.99 4.74
CA ASN A 168 4.83 -7.91 5.57
C ASN A 168 4.82 -8.20 7.07
N ILE A 169 3.83 -8.93 7.58
CA ILE A 169 3.67 -9.16 9.03
C ILE A 169 4.18 -10.54 9.43
N LEU A 170 3.86 -11.59 8.67
CA LEU A 170 4.29 -12.96 8.96
C LEU A 170 5.73 -13.26 8.51
N THR A 171 6.19 -12.61 7.45
CA THR A 171 7.51 -12.89 6.88
C THR A 171 8.60 -12.23 7.71
N LYS A 172 9.47 -13.04 8.33
CA LYS A 172 10.51 -12.59 9.28
C LYS A 172 11.47 -11.53 8.74
N THR A 173 11.71 -11.51 7.43
CA THR A 173 12.63 -10.55 6.78
C THR A 173 12.03 -9.16 6.59
N SER A 174 10.71 -9.00 6.79
CA SER A 174 10.05 -7.71 6.61
C SER A 174 10.35 -6.74 7.76
N PRO A 175 10.54 -5.44 7.48
CA PRO A 175 10.76 -4.41 8.50
C PRO A 175 9.58 -4.28 9.48
N THR A 176 8.38 -4.69 9.11
CA THR A 176 7.18 -4.68 9.98
C THR A 176 6.73 -6.06 10.41
N SER A 177 7.59 -7.07 10.28
CA SER A 177 7.25 -8.41 10.72
C SER A 177 6.98 -8.45 12.23
N ILE A 178 6.24 -9.45 12.70
CA ILE A 178 6.04 -9.69 14.14
C ILE A 178 7.41 -9.76 14.86
N GLN A 179 8.42 -10.34 14.23
CA GLN A 179 9.76 -10.41 14.79
C GLN A 179 10.44 -9.03 14.83
N SER A 180 10.35 -8.25 13.75
CA SER A 180 10.92 -6.90 13.67
C SER A 180 10.27 -5.94 14.66
N LEU A 181 8.93 -6.00 14.78
CA LEU A 181 8.17 -5.25 15.78
C LEU A 181 8.61 -5.60 17.21
N ASN A 182 8.87 -6.88 17.48
CA ASN A 182 9.45 -7.30 18.76
C ASN A 182 10.91 -6.80 18.92
N GLY A 183 11.68 -6.81 17.83
CA GLY A 183 13.04 -6.26 17.78
C GLY A 183 13.08 -4.79 18.16
N PHE A 184 12.16 -3.96 17.68
CA PHE A 184 12.08 -2.54 18.06
C PHE A 184 11.81 -2.32 19.56
N VAL A 185 11.23 -3.31 20.24
CA VAL A 185 11.00 -3.26 21.69
C VAL A 185 12.28 -3.56 22.47
N HIS A 186 13.04 -4.57 22.03
CA HIS A 186 14.12 -5.15 22.82
C HIS A 186 15.52 -4.77 22.33
N ASN A 187 15.66 -4.27 21.11
CA ASN A 187 16.92 -3.91 20.50
C ASN A 187 17.13 -2.39 20.50
N LYS A 188 18.16 -1.95 21.23
CA LYS A 188 18.55 -0.54 21.36
C LYS A 188 18.86 0.16 20.03
N PHE A 189 19.26 -0.58 19.00
CA PHE A 189 19.75 -0.01 17.74
C PHE A 189 18.74 -0.07 16.60
N GLN A 190 17.62 -0.76 16.78
CA GLN A 190 16.61 -0.88 15.74
C GLN A 190 15.51 0.15 15.97
N ILE A 191 15.37 1.08 15.03
CA ILE A 191 14.31 2.08 15.04
C ILE A 191 13.47 1.91 13.77
N PRO A 192 12.14 1.79 13.89
CA PRO A 192 11.27 1.68 12.74
C PRO A 192 11.15 3.02 11.99
N THR A 193 10.89 2.94 10.68
CA THR A 193 10.49 4.11 9.90
C THR A 193 8.98 4.30 9.94
N ALA A 194 8.52 5.55 9.93
CA ALA A 194 7.11 5.87 9.98
C ALA A 194 6.31 5.25 8.82
N ASP A 195 6.88 5.25 7.62
CA ASP A 195 6.25 4.69 6.43
C ASP A 195 6.11 3.17 6.49
N ALA A 196 7.12 2.48 7.05
CA ALA A 196 7.01 1.04 7.29
C ALA A 196 5.85 0.76 8.24
N LEU A 197 5.73 1.49 9.35
CA LEU A 197 4.63 1.28 10.31
C LEU A 197 3.25 1.55 9.72
N ARG A 198 3.11 2.61 8.90
CA ARG A 198 1.85 2.90 8.19
C ARG A 198 1.50 1.79 7.20
N ALA A 199 2.48 1.32 6.42
CA ALA A 199 2.29 0.20 5.50
C ALA A 199 1.95 -1.10 6.25
N GLY A 200 2.58 -1.35 7.40
CA GLY A 200 2.29 -2.49 8.27
C GLY A 200 0.86 -2.44 8.82
N TRP A 201 0.40 -1.26 9.24
CA TRP A 201 -1.00 -1.05 9.61
C TRP A 201 -1.93 -1.37 8.44
N ASP A 202 -1.69 -0.78 7.26
CA ASP A 202 -2.55 -0.96 6.09
C ASP A 202 -2.58 -2.42 5.61
N CYS A 203 -1.46 -3.14 5.70
CA CYS A 203 -1.38 -4.59 5.44
C CYS A 203 -2.14 -5.43 6.46
N SER A 204 -2.39 -4.92 7.66
CA SER A 204 -3.10 -5.62 8.75
C SER A 204 -4.60 -5.37 8.74
N VAL A 205 -5.08 -4.39 7.98
CA VAL A 205 -6.51 -4.04 7.86
C VAL A 205 -7.40 -5.25 7.52
N PRO A 206 -7.06 -6.15 6.59
CA PRO A 206 -7.89 -7.31 6.30
C PRO A 206 -8.11 -8.23 7.51
N ILE A 207 -7.12 -8.34 8.40
CA ILE A 207 -7.26 -9.10 9.66
C ILE A 207 -8.17 -8.35 10.63
N PHE A 208 -8.08 -7.02 10.70
CA PHE A 208 -8.98 -6.22 11.55
C PHE A 208 -10.44 -6.33 11.08
N ILE A 209 -10.68 -6.32 9.77
CA ILE A 209 -12.01 -6.56 9.19
C ILE A 209 -12.49 -7.98 9.52
N ALA A 210 -11.62 -8.98 9.44
CA ALA A 210 -12.00 -10.36 9.79
C ALA A 210 -12.33 -10.50 11.29
N ALA A 211 -11.62 -9.79 12.18
CA ALA A 211 -11.83 -9.84 13.62
C ALA A 211 -13.07 -9.05 14.08
N TYR A 212 -13.29 -7.85 13.53
CA TYR A 212 -14.30 -6.90 14.03
C TYR A 212 -15.47 -6.66 13.07
N GLY A 213 -15.41 -7.21 11.86
CA GLY A 213 -16.38 -6.95 10.79
C GLY A 213 -16.11 -5.65 10.04
N SER A 214 -16.72 -5.51 8.86
CA SER A 214 -16.68 -4.26 8.08
C SER A 214 -17.53 -3.19 8.77
N ALA A 215 -17.03 -1.96 8.75
CA ALA A 215 -17.80 -0.76 9.09
C ALA A 215 -18.60 -0.25 7.89
#